data_AF-C8VVE7-F1
#
_entry.id   AF-C8VVE7-F1
#
_cell.length_a   1.000
_cell.length_b   1.000
_cell.length_c   1.000
_cell.angle_alpha   90.00
_cell.angle_beta   90.00
_cell.angle_gamma   90.00
#
_symmetry.space_group_name_H-M   'P 1'
#
loop_
_entity.id
_entity.type
_entity.pdbx_description
1 polymer ?
#
loop_
_entity_poly.entity_id
_entity_poly.type
_entity_poly.pdbx_seq_one_letter_code
_entity_poly.pdbx_strand_id
1 'polypeptide(L)' 'MNLKEILMSTASGFVVGILFARVKLPVPAPPTLSGVMGVVGMFLGYILAVRVMGWGK' A
#
# COMPACT_ATOMS: atom_id res chain seq x y z
N MET A 1 6.33 -12.67 3.93
CA MET A 1 7.13 -11.45 4.11
C MET A 1 7.87 -11.52 5.43
N ASN A 2 9.18 -11.39 5.42
CA ASN A 2 10.02 -11.32 6.63
C ASN A 2 10.22 -9.86 7.07
N LEU A 3 10.63 -9.61 8.32
CA LEU A 3 10.81 -8.24 8.85
C LEU A 3 11.71 -7.36 7.98
N LYS A 4 12.79 -7.94 7.45
CA LYS A 4 13.70 -7.26 6.52
C LYS A 4 12.99 -6.75 5.28
N GLU A 5 12.10 -7.55 4.69
CA GLU A 5 11.37 -7.19 3.48
C GLU A 5 10.37 -6.07 3.76
N ILE A 6 9.68 -6.10 4.92
CA ILE A 6 8.76 -5.05 5.36
C ILE A 6 9.50 -3.72 5.53
N LEU A 7 10.66 -3.74 6.18
CA LEU A 7 11.49 -2.56 6.39
C LEU A 7 11.99 -2.00 5.05
N MET A 8 12.48 -2.87 4.16
CA MET A 8 12.97 -2.47 2.84
C MET A 8 11.84 -1.90 1.97
N SER A 9 10.66 -2.53 1.90
CA SER A 9 9.54 -2.02 1.11
C SER A 9 9.03 -0.67 1.63
N THR A 10 8.99 -0.50 2.96
CA THR A 10 8.59 0.76 3.60
C THR A 10 9.59 1.86 3.30
N ALA A 11 10.89 1.57 3.44
CA ALA A 11 11.96 2.51 3.12
C ALA A 11 11.95 2.90 1.63
N SER A 12 11.78 1.94 0.72
CA SER A 12 11.67 2.21 -0.71
C SER A 12 10.47 3.11 -1.03
N GLY A 13 9.29 2.81 -0.49
CA GLY A 13 8.10 3.66 -0.68
C GLY A 13 8.29 5.07 -0.15
N PHE A 14 8.93 5.22 1.01
CA PHE A 14 9.26 6.51 1.62
C PHE A 14 10.24 7.32 0.75
N VAL A 15 11.33 6.71 0.29
CA VAL A 15 12.33 7.35 -0.57
C VAL A 15 11.72 7.77 -1.91
N VAL A 16 10.90 6.91 -2.53
CA VAL A 16 10.18 7.25 -3.77
C VAL A 16 9.22 8.43 -3.54
N GLY A 17 8.49 8.45 -2.42
CA GLY A 17 7.61 9.56 -2.05
C GLY A 17 8.37 10.88 -1.93
N ILE A 18 9.51 10.88 -1.24
CA ILE A 18 10.39 12.07 -1.12
C ILE A 18 10.89 12.50 -2.49
N LEU A 19 11.35 11.56 -3.33
CA LEU A 19 11.89 11.87 -4.64
C LEU A 19 10.85 12.58 -5.51
N PHE A 20 9.63 12.04 -5.58
CA PHE A 20 8.52 12.62 -6.35
C PHE A 20 8.11 14.00 -5.83
N ALA A 21 8.03 14.17 -4.51
CA ALA A 21 7.81 15.47 -3.89
C ALA A 21 8.90 16.48 -4.28
N ARG A 22 10.17 16.04 -4.33
CA ARG A 22 11.29 16.91 -4.70
C ARG A 22 11.22 17.35 -6.16
N VAL A 23 10.92 16.44 -7.08
CA VAL A 23 10.81 16.75 -8.53
C VAL A 23 9.46 17.36 -8.90
N LYS A 24 8.55 17.55 -7.93
CA LYS A 24 7.18 18.08 -8.12
C LYS A 24 6.36 17.28 -9.14
N LEU A 25 6.64 15.98 -9.25
CA LEU A 25 5.84 15.08 -10.07
C LEU A 25 4.66 14.55 -9.27
N PRO A 26 3.49 14.32 -9.91
CA PRO A 26 2.39 13.63 -9.27
C PRO A 26 2.86 12.24 -8.81
N VAL A 27 2.59 11.91 -7.55
CA VAL A 27 2.98 10.62 -6.97
C VAL A 27 2.14 9.51 -7.64
N PRO A 28 2.71 8.33 -7.95
CA PRO A 28 1.94 7.22 -8.54
C PRO A 28 0.91 6.63 -7.58
N ALA A 29 1.08 6.86 -6.28
CA ALA A 29 0.18 6.42 -5.22
C ALA A 29 -0.98 7.42 -5.01
N PRO A 30 -2.10 7.00 -4.40
CA PRO A 30 -3.24 7.88 -4.17
C PRO A 30 -2.82 9.13 -3.35
N PRO A 31 -3.03 10.35 -3.87
CA PRO A 31 -2.57 11.57 -3.20
C PRO A 31 -3.51 12.01 -2.06
N THR A 32 -4.67 11.39 -1.92
CA THR A 32 -5.67 11.74 -0.91
C THR A 32 -5.78 10.65 0.16
N LEU A 33 -6.10 11.07 1.38
CA LEU A 33 -6.38 10.13 2.47
C LEU A 33 -7.52 9.17 2.10
N SER A 34 -8.55 9.65 1.41
CA SER A 34 -9.65 8.81 0.92
C SER A 34 -9.17 7.72 -0.04
N GLY A 35 -8.25 8.03 -0.95
CA GLY A 35 -7.65 7.06 -1.86
C GLY A 35 -6.83 6.01 -1.12
N VAL A 36 -6.02 6.42 -0.14
CA VAL A 36 -5.26 5.49 0.72
C VAL A 36 -6.19 4.57 1.50
N MET A 37 -7.26 5.12 2.09
CA MET A 37 -8.26 4.33 2.81
C MET A 37 -9.00 3.34 1.91
N GLY A 38 -9.20 3.67 0.63
CA GLY A 38 -9.73 2.73 -0.37
C GLY A 38 -8.83 1.50 -0.55
N VAL A 39 -7.50 1.69 -0.64
CA VAL A 39 -6.53 0.59 -0.75
C VAL A 39 -6.51 -0.27 0.52
N VAL A 40 -6.55 0.36 1.70
CA VAL A 40 -6.66 -0.35 2.98
C VAL A 40 -7.94 -1.19 3.03
N GLY A 41 -9.09 -0.62 2.65
CA GLY A 41 -10.37 -1.32 2.59
C GLY A 41 -10.36 -2.51 1.64
N MET A 42 -9.75 -2.35 0.44
CA MET A 42 -9.58 -3.46 -0.51
C MET A 42 -8.74 -4.59 0.07
N PHE A 43 -7.61 -4.28 0.73
CA PHE A 43 -6.77 -5.29 1.36
C PHE A 43 -7.50 -6.04 2.48
N LEU A 44 -8.17 -5.31 3.38
CA LEU A 44 -8.95 -5.91 4.46
C LEU A 44 -10.11 -6.78 3.93
N GLY A 45 -10.83 -6.28 2.91
CA GLY A 45 -11.90 -7.02 2.25
C GLY A 45 -11.39 -8.31 1.61
N TYR A 46 -10.24 -8.26 0.93
CA TYR A 46 -9.59 -9.44 0.36
C TYR A 46 -9.21 -10.46 1.44
N ILE A 47 -8.60 -10.02 2.55
CA ILE A 47 -8.26 -10.91 3.67
C ILE A 47 -9.51 -11.56 4.26
N LEU A 48 -10.58 -10.80 4.47
CA LEU A 48 -11.85 -11.32 4.98
C LEU A 48 -12.44 -12.36 4.01
N ALA A 49 -12.47 -12.05 2.72
CA ALA A 49 -12.94 -12.94 1.67
C ALA A 49 -12.20 -14.27 1.64
N VAL A 50 -10.87 -14.22 1.66
CA VAL A 50 -10.04 -15.42 1.56
C VAL A 50 -10.06 -16.23 2.86
N ARG A 51 -9.96 -15.58 4.02
CA ARG A 51 -9.77 -16.27 5.30
C ARG A 51 -11.05 -16.65 6.02
N VAL A 52 -12.14 -15.90 5.81
CA VAL A 52 -13.42 -16.12 6.50
C VAL A 52 -14.46 -16.69 5.55
N MET A 53 -14.59 -16.11 4.35
CA MET A 53 -15.62 -16.53 3.39
C MET A 53 -15.18 -17.69 2.48
N GLY A 54 -13.90 -18.07 2.52
CA GLY A 54 -13.36 -19.21 1.78
C GLY A 54 -13.30 -19.01 0.26
N TRP A 55 -13.34 -17.77 -0.23
CA TRP A 55 -13.26 -17.46 -1.67
C TRP A 55 -11.88 -17.69 -2.29
N GLY A 56 -10.88 -18.06 -1.49
CA GLY A 56 -9.50 -18.31 -1.93
C GLY A 56 -9.15 -19.79 -2.10
N LYS A 57 -10.13 -20.67 -2.30
CA LYS A 57 -9.92 -22.04 -2.80
C LYS A 57 -10.09 -22.07 -4.31
#